data_AF-A0A7H4MFK2-F1
#
_entry.id   AF-A0A7H4MFK2-F1
#
_cell.length_a   1.000
_cell.length_b   1.000
_cell.length_c   1.000
_cell.angle_alpha   90.00
_cell.angle_beta   90.00
_cell.angle_gamma   90.00
#
_symmetry.space_group_name_H-M   'P 1'
#
loop_
_entity.id
_entity.type
_entity.pdbx_description
1 polymer ?
#
loop_
_entity_poly.entity_id
_entity_poly.type
_entity_poly.pdbx_seq_one_letter_code
_entity_poly.pdbx_strand_id
1 'polypeptide(L)'
;MTICCRTGWIRCRPNGTRFINISPVRNDLSAVPDAEWLAIRPGTDTALLLALSYVLIAEFSLRPGVCCQPYPSGLPPYRAYLLGEHDGVAKTPAWAAAITGLDAQRIADLAREMARHRTMVNISWSIQRARQGEQAYWATVALTALLGQIGTPGGGLGFGYACTNLAGAGAKSVFRPTLTRRGECGG
;
A
#
# COMPACT_ATOMS: atom_id res chain seq x y z
N MET A 1 3.73 8.75 -0.73
CA MET A 1 2.81 7.60 -0.90
C MET A 1 1.40 8.13 -1.10
N THR A 2 0.69 7.68 -2.12
CA THR A 2 -0.69 8.11 -2.42
C THR A 2 -1.60 6.89 -2.38
N ILE A 3 -2.67 6.93 -1.59
CA ILE A 3 -3.68 5.87 -1.56
C ILE A 3 -4.90 6.35 -2.35
N CYS A 4 -5.34 5.57 -3.33
CA CYS A 4 -6.53 5.81 -4.17
C CYS A 4 -7.40 4.57 -4.20
N CYS A 5 -8.65 4.66 -4.63
CA CYS A 5 -9.60 3.54 -4.66
C CYS A 5 -9.96 3.05 -6.10
N ARG A 6 -9.39 3.61 -7.19
CA ARG A 6 -9.54 3.04 -8.57
C ARG A 6 -8.59 3.63 -9.64
N THR A 7 -8.44 2.91 -10.77
CA THR A 7 -7.56 3.25 -11.92
C THR A 7 -8.10 4.40 -12.78
N GLY A 8 -7.27 5.40 -13.13
CA GLY A 8 -7.66 6.60 -13.88
C GLY A 8 -7.83 7.85 -12.98
N TRP A 9 -6.80 8.16 -12.21
CA TRP A 9 -6.86 8.91 -10.94
C TRP A 9 -7.57 10.28 -11.01
N ILE A 10 -7.38 11.08 -12.06
CA ILE A 10 -8.06 12.39 -12.19
C ILE A 10 -9.52 12.24 -12.69
N ARG A 11 -9.78 11.23 -13.53
CA ARG A 11 -11.12 10.93 -14.07
C ARG A 11 -12.06 10.24 -13.08
N CYS A 12 -11.55 9.75 -11.95
CA CYS A 12 -12.35 9.11 -10.90
C CYS A 12 -12.97 10.10 -9.89
N ARG A 13 -12.59 11.39 -9.96
CA ARG A 13 -13.16 12.44 -9.09
C ARG A 13 -14.69 12.51 -9.07
N PRO A 14 -15.40 12.42 -10.22
CA PRO A 14 -16.86 12.47 -10.22
C PRO A 14 -17.52 11.26 -9.53
N ASN A 15 -16.75 10.20 -9.23
CA ASN A 15 -17.27 8.92 -8.72
C ASN A 15 -17.08 8.73 -7.21
N GLY A 16 -16.81 9.81 -6.45
CA GLY A 16 -16.70 9.75 -4.98
C GLY A 16 -15.45 9.05 -4.44
N THR A 17 -14.36 9.03 -5.22
CA THR A 17 -13.09 8.42 -4.80
C THR A 17 -12.34 9.33 -3.82
N ARG A 18 -11.98 8.81 -2.64
CA ARG A 18 -11.16 9.53 -1.65
C ARG A 18 -9.66 9.38 -1.97
N PHE A 19 -8.91 10.47 -1.80
CA PHE A 19 -7.46 10.50 -2.00
C PHE A 19 -6.75 10.90 -0.70
N ILE A 20 -5.68 10.18 -0.39
CA ILE A 20 -4.82 10.48 0.76
C ILE A 20 -3.39 10.62 0.26
N ASN A 21 -2.81 11.80 0.47
CA ASN A 21 -1.41 12.12 0.21
C ASN A 21 -0.59 11.96 1.49
N ILE A 22 0.24 10.93 1.53
CA ILE A 22 1.18 10.66 2.62
C ILE A 22 2.56 11.09 2.12
N SER A 23 2.95 12.33 2.39
CA SER A 23 4.22 12.90 1.94
C SER A 23 4.66 14.02 2.86
N PRO A 24 5.98 14.23 3.07
CA PRO A 24 6.47 15.44 3.70
C PRO A 24 6.10 16.72 2.92
N VAL A 25 5.78 16.61 1.62
CA VAL A 25 5.44 17.74 0.75
C VAL A 25 3.96 17.70 0.37
N ARG A 26 3.19 18.70 0.82
CA ARG A 26 1.75 18.83 0.52
C ARG A 26 1.47 18.85 -0.98
N ASN A 27 2.32 19.55 -1.75
CA ASN A 27 2.12 19.78 -3.18
C ASN A 27 2.36 18.56 -4.07
N ASP A 28 2.82 17.43 -3.52
CA ASP A 28 2.98 16.17 -4.27
C ASP A 28 1.67 15.68 -4.91
N LEU A 29 0.53 16.15 -4.40
CA LEU A 29 -0.79 15.89 -4.96
C LEU A 29 -1.58 17.18 -5.19
N SER A 30 -0.92 18.25 -5.64
CA SER A 30 -1.53 19.56 -5.93
C SER A 30 -2.66 19.50 -6.96
N ALA A 31 -2.59 18.54 -7.89
CA ALA A 31 -3.66 18.27 -8.84
C ALA A 31 -4.94 17.78 -8.16
N VAL A 32 -4.90 17.34 -6.90
CA VAL A 32 -6.04 16.88 -6.10
C VAL A 32 -6.23 17.72 -4.83
N PRO A 33 -6.81 18.93 -4.92
CA PRO A 33 -7.00 19.84 -3.77
C PRO A 33 -7.74 19.23 -2.57
N ASP A 34 -8.71 18.33 -2.80
CA ASP A 34 -9.52 17.72 -1.75
C ASP A 34 -8.85 16.51 -1.07
N ALA A 35 -7.62 16.18 -1.48
CA ALA A 35 -6.90 15.07 -0.89
C ALA A 35 -6.49 15.40 0.55
N GLU A 36 -6.75 14.46 1.44
CA GLU A 36 -6.25 14.54 2.79
C GLU A 36 -4.72 14.46 2.78
N TRP A 37 -4.05 15.37 3.47
CA TRP A 37 -2.59 15.37 3.57
C TRP A 37 -2.12 14.90 4.93
N LEU A 38 -1.34 13.82 4.93
CA LEU A 38 -0.65 13.27 6.09
C LEU A 38 0.85 13.56 5.96
N ALA A 39 1.32 14.52 6.77
CA ALA A 39 2.70 14.99 6.76
C ALA A 39 3.62 13.99 7.50
N ILE A 40 4.05 12.96 6.80
CA ILE A 40 4.96 11.95 7.35
C ILE A 40 6.40 12.47 7.45
N ARG A 41 7.12 12.11 8.52
CA ARG A 41 8.57 12.35 8.63
C ARG A 41 9.32 11.59 7.51
N PRO A 42 10.19 12.24 6.72
CA PRO A 42 10.90 11.58 5.63
C PRO A 42 11.68 10.32 6.08
N GLY A 43 11.57 9.23 5.32
CA GLY A 43 12.29 7.98 5.60
C GLY A 43 11.64 7.09 6.65
N THR A 44 10.43 7.42 7.11
CA THR A 44 9.70 6.64 8.13
C THR A 44 8.52 5.84 7.56
N ASP A 45 8.40 5.77 6.24
CA ASP A 45 7.31 5.09 5.52
C ASP A 45 7.16 3.62 5.93
N THR A 46 8.28 2.92 6.14
CA THR A 46 8.28 1.51 6.58
C THR A 46 7.57 1.36 7.93
N ALA A 47 7.78 2.28 8.88
CA ALA A 47 7.13 2.21 10.19
C ALA A 47 5.62 2.39 10.07
N LEU A 48 5.17 3.33 9.22
CA LEU A 48 3.74 3.49 8.92
C LEU A 48 3.15 2.21 8.33
N LEU A 49 3.78 1.64 7.30
CA LEU A 49 3.29 0.44 6.62
C LEU A 49 3.19 -0.76 7.57
N LEU A 50 4.17 -0.94 8.46
CA LEU A 50 4.14 -1.98 9.48
C LEU A 50 2.98 -1.80 10.46
N ALA A 51 2.71 -0.57 10.91
CA ALA A 51 1.59 -0.31 11.81
C ALA A 51 0.22 -0.49 11.14
N LEU A 52 0.09 -0.14 9.86
CA LEU A 52 -1.11 -0.46 9.08
C LEU A 52 -1.33 -1.97 9.01
N SER A 53 -0.28 -2.74 8.69
CA SER A 53 -0.32 -4.21 8.66
C SER A 53 -0.66 -4.81 10.02
N TYR A 54 -0.13 -4.24 11.11
CA TYR A 54 -0.46 -4.66 12.48
C TYR A 54 -1.96 -4.56 12.75
N VAL A 55 -2.59 -3.43 12.41
CA VAL A 55 -4.04 -3.24 12.63
C VAL A 55 -4.86 -4.22 11.79
N LEU A 56 -4.47 -4.46 10.53
CA LEU A 56 -5.16 -5.44 9.68
C LEU A 56 -5.11 -6.84 10.28
N ILE A 57 -3.96 -7.25 10.83
CA ILE A 57 -3.82 -8.55 11.49
C ILE A 57 -4.60 -8.57 12.81
N ALA A 58 -4.47 -7.55 13.65
CA ALA A 58 -5.11 -7.52 14.96
C ALA A 58 -6.64 -7.51 14.87
N GLU A 59 -7.22 -6.77 13.91
CA GLU A 59 -8.66 -6.54 13.84
C GLU A 59 -9.37 -7.36 12.75
N PHE A 60 -8.68 -7.78 11.68
CA PHE A 60 -9.33 -8.34 10.48
C PHE A 60 -8.80 -9.71 10.04
N SER A 61 -7.93 -10.38 10.83
CA SER A 61 -7.38 -11.71 10.48
C SER A 61 -8.41 -12.81 10.18
N LEU A 62 -9.65 -12.66 10.64
CA LEU A 62 -10.73 -13.65 10.45
C LEU A 62 -11.72 -13.27 9.34
N ARG A 63 -11.53 -12.14 8.65
CA ARG A 63 -12.54 -11.59 7.72
C ARG A 63 -12.35 -12.12 6.29
N PRO A 64 -13.41 -12.60 5.61
CA PRO A 64 -13.34 -12.91 4.18
C PRO A 64 -12.95 -11.69 3.34
N GLY A 65 -12.06 -11.87 2.37
CA GLY A 65 -11.45 -10.84 1.53
C GLY A 65 -10.13 -10.23 2.05
N VAL A 66 -9.87 -10.23 3.36
CA VAL A 66 -8.63 -9.75 3.99
C VAL A 66 -7.93 -10.95 4.63
N CYS A 67 -6.61 -11.09 4.51
CA CYS A 67 -5.89 -12.27 5.02
C CYS A 67 -6.42 -13.63 4.48
N CYS A 68 -6.94 -13.67 3.25
CA CYS A 68 -7.56 -14.88 2.71
C CYS A 68 -6.57 -15.85 2.07
N GLN A 69 -6.85 -17.14 2.25
CA GLN A 69 -6.05 -18.27 1.77
C GLN A 69 -5.89 -18.32 0.24
N PRO A 70 -4.80 -18.92 -0.25
CA PRO A 70 -3.69 -19.51 0.52
C PRO A 70 -2.85 -18.41 1.17
N TYR A 71 -2.54 -18.56 2.48
CA TYR A 71 -1.58 -17.68 3.12
C TYR A 71 -0.29 -17.71 2.28
N PRO A 72 0.26 -16.56 1.88
CA PRO A 72 1.64 -16.54 1.41
C PRO A 72 2.48 -17.19 2.50
N SER A 73 3.35 -18.14 2.14
CA SER A 73 4.16 -18.91 3.08
C SER A 73 4.94 -18.05 4.09
N GLY A 74 5.15 -16.77 3.80
CA GLY A 74 5.80 -15.79 4.68
C GLY A 74 4.91 -15.09 5.72
N LEU A 75 3.59 -15.34 5.79
CA LEU A 75 2.74 -14.64 6.75
C LEU A 75 3.04 -15.00 8.23
N PRO A 76 3.23 -16.27 8.63
CA PRO A 76 3.48 -16.61 10.02
C PRO A 76 4.67 -15.86 10.66
N PRO A 77 5.88 -15.83 10.07
CA PRO A 77 6.99 -15.07 10.65
C PRO A 77 6.75 -13.56 10.62
N TYR A 78 6.06 -13.05 9.58
CA TYR A 78 5.72 -11.63 9.49
C TYR A 78 4.72 -11.20 10.57
N ARG A 79 3.69 -12.03 10.85
CA ARG A 79 2.74 -11.82 11.94
C ARG A 79 3.45 -11.78 13.29
N ALA A 80 4.32 -12.76 13.56
CA ALA A 80 5.07 -12.82 14.82
C ALA A 80 5.92 -11.54 15.03
N TYR A 81 6.57 -11.04 13.97
CA TYR A 81 7.31 -9.79 14.01
C TYR A 81 6.42 -8.55 14.26
N LEU A 82 5.26 -8.47 13.61
CA LEU A 82 4.33 -7.36 13.77
C LEU A 82 3.75 -7.30 15.18
N LEU A 83 3.42 -8.45 15.76
CA LEU A 83 2.86 -8.55 17.12
C LEU A 83 3.93 -8.45 18.21
N GLY A 84 5.21 -8.38 17.85
CA GLY A 84 6.32 -8.31 18.80
C GLY A 84 6.67 -9.65 19.45
N GLU A 85 6.12 -10.77 18.95
CA GLU A 85 6.45 -12.13 19.43
C GLU A 85 7.92 -12.49 19.15
N HIS A 86 8.53 -11.88 18.12
CA HIS A 86 9.93 -12.13 17.74
C HIS A 86 10.94 -11.20 18.42
N ASP A 87 10.62 -9.90 18.57
CA ASP A 87 11.57 -8.86 19.00
C ASP A 87 11.14 -8.09 20.27
N GLY A 88 10.01 -8.48 20.88
CA GLY A 88 9.45 -7.83 22.06
C GLY A 88 8.76 -6.48 21.79
N VAL A 89 8.71 -6.01 20.53
CA VAL A 89 8.15 -4.70 20.19
C VAL A 89 7.00 -4.85 19.20
N ALA A 90 5.77 -4.76 19.70
CA ALA A 90 4.60 -4.72 18.85
C ALA A 90 4.59 -3.45 17.99
N LYS A 91 4.36 -3.62 16.67
CA LYS A 91 4.35 -2.53 15.68
C LYS A 91 3.01 -1.79 15.70
N THR A 92 2.60 -1.31 16.87
CA THR A 92 1.31 -0.66 17.11
C THR A 92 1.22 0.72 16.42
N PRO A 93 0.00 1.27 16.24
CA PRO A 93 -0.15 2.65 15.78
C PRO A 93 0.56 3.67 16.68
N ALA A 94 0.56 3.46 18.00
CA ALA A 94 1.28 4.31 18.95
C ALA A 94 2.80 4.26 18.75
N TRP A 95 3.34 3.06 18.48
CA TRP A 95 4.75 2.89 18.12
C TRP A 95 5.11 3.65 16.83
N ALA A 96 4.28 3.52 15.78
CA ALA A 96 4.53 4.23 14.53
C ALA A 96 4.35 5.74 14.66
N ALA A 97 3.42 6.22 15.49
CA ALA A 97 3.21 7.65 15.72
C ALA A 97 4.48 8.35 16.24
N ALA A 98 5.19 7.73 17.19
CA ALA A 98 6.45 8.25 17.72
C ALA A 98 7.55 8.38 16.64
N ILE A 99 7.56 7.48 15.66
CA ILE A 99 8.57 7.45 14.59
C ILE A 99 8.18 8.40 13.45
N THR A 100 6.93 8.31 13.00
CA THR A 100 6.42 8.97 11.78
C THR A 100 5.98 10.41 12.01
N GLY A 101 5.64 10.77 13.24
CA GLY A 101 5.04 12.06 13.60
C GLY A 101 3.55 12.17 13.26
N LEU A 102 2.92 11.11 12.77
CA LEU A 102 1.48 11.06 12.51
C LEU A 102 0.70 10.69 13.77
N ASP A 103 -0.56 11.11 13.84
CA ASP A 103 -1.45 10.72 14.93
C ASP A 103 -1.76 9.21 14.93
N ALA A 104 -1.68 8.58 16.11
CA ALA A 104 -1.85 7.14 16.26
C ALA A 104 -3.27 6.68 15.90
N GLN A 105 -4.28 7.46 16.30
CA GLN A 105 -5.67 7.16 15.99
C GLN A 105 -5.90 7.24 14.48
N ARG A 106 -5.34 8.25 13.81
CA ARG A 106 -5.46 8.39 12.36
C ARG A 106 -4.83 7.21 11.61
N ILE A 107 -3.68 6.71 12.05
CA ILE A 107 -3.04 5.50 11.48
C ILE A 107 -3.99 4.30 11.60
N ALA A 108 -4.60 4.10 12.77
CA ALA A 108 -5.53 3.00 13.01
C ALA A 108 -6.78 3.12 12.12
N ASP A 109 -7.37 4.31 12.06
CA ASP A 109 -8.55 4.57 11.24
C ASP A 109 -8.25 4.41 9.74
N LEU A 110 -7.06 4.81 9.30
CA LEU A 110 -6.61 4.59 7.93
C LEU A 110 -6.57 3.09 7.60
N ALA A 111 -6.01 2.25 8.47
CA ALA A 111 -6.00 0.80 8.25
C ALA A 111 -7.42 0.21 8.17
N ARG A 112 -8.33 0.65 9.04
CA ARG A 112 -9.75 0.23 9.03
C ARG A 112 -10.47 0.68 7.76
N GLU A 113 -10.23 1.90 7.30
CA GLU A 113 -10.74 2.43 6.04
C GLU A 113 -10.25 1.58 4.86
N MET A 114 -8.95 1.27 4.82
CA MET A 114 -8.34 0.44 3.76
C MET A 114 -8.94 -0.97 3.72
N ALA A 115 -9.28 -1.56 4.88
CA ALA A 115 -9.92 -2.86 4.98
C ALA A 115 -11.39 -2.86 4.53
N ARG A 116 -12.10 -1.73 4.68
CA ARG A 116 -13.54 -1.60 4.35
C ARG A 116 -13.78 -1.23 2.89
N HIS A 117 -12.82 -0.58 2.25
CA HIS A 117 -12.96 -0.07 0.89
C HIS A 117 -12.00 -0.74 -0.09
N ARG A 118 -12.35 -0.66 -1.38
CA ARG A 118 -11.40 -0.97 -2.45
C ARG A 118 -10.24 0.02 -2.36
N THR A 119 -9.02 -0.46 -2.32
CA THR A 119 -7.83 0.34 -2.01
C THR A 119 -6.69 -0.04 -2.94
N MET A 120 -6.19 0.98 -3.64
CA MET A 120 -5.00 1.02 -4.47
C MET A 120 -3.92 1.83 -3.76
N VAL A 121 -2.81 1.19 -3.42
CA VAL A 121 -1.67 1.84 -2.78
C VAL A 121 -0.63 2.20 -3.84
N ASN A 122 -0.36 3.49 -4.03
CA ASN A 122 0.66 3.97 -4.97
C ASN A 122 1.88 4.53 -4.23
N ILE A 123 3.05 4.01 -4.58
CA ILE A 123 4.32 4.41 -3.97
C ILE A 123 5.26 4.99 -5.02
N SER A 124 5.88 6.11 -4.64
CA SER A 124 6.86 6.80 -5.46
C SER A 124 8.20 6.05 -5.48
N TRP A 125 8.88 6.10 -6.62
CA TRP A 125 10.23 5.58 -6.78
C TRP A 125 11.31 6.36 -6.02
N SER A 126 10.98 7.51 -5.43
CA SER A 126 11.90 8.24 -4.57
C SER A 126 12.18 7.51 -3.25
N ILE A 127 11.21 6.76 -2.72
CA ILE A 127 11.31 6.12 -1.39
C ILE A 127 12.41 5.05 -1.33
N GLN A 128 12.67 4.35 -2.44
CA GLN A 128 13.77 3.36 -2.52
C GLN A 128 15.17 3.99 -2.64
N ARG A 129 15.28 5.31 -2.91
CA ARG A 129 16.57 6.02 -2.96
C ARG A 129 16.96 6.62 -1.60
N ALA A 130 16.65 5.88 -0.55
CA ALA A 130 17.01 6.18 0.82
C ALA A 130 17.63 4.93 1.46
N ARG A 131 18.31 5.10 2.59
CA ARG A 131 18.82 3.98 3.37
C ARG A 131 17.65 3.06 3.75
N GLN A 132 17.78 1.75 3.51
CA GLN A 132 16.73 0.75 3.74
C GLN A 132 15.43 0.99 2.93
N GLY A 133 15.53 1.68 1.79
CA GLY A 133 14.39 2.01 0.94
C GLY A 133 13.69 0.78 0.34
N GLU A 134 14.38 -0.35 0.22
CA GLU A 134 13.80 -1.63 -0.18
C GLU A 134 12.74 -2.12 0.82
N GLN A 135 12.88 -1.79 2.11
CA GLN A 135 11.96 -2.23 3.16
C GLN A 135 10.55 -1.65 2.97
N ALA A 136 10.46 -0.39 2.55
CA ALA A 136 9.17 0.24 2.29
C ALA A 136 8.43 -0.44 1.12
N TYR A 137 9.15 -0.89 0.10
CA TYR A 137 8.58 -1.63 -1.02
C TYR A 137 8.06 -3.01 -0.58
N TRP A 138 8.89 -3.77 0.14
CA TRP A 138 8.50 -5.08 0.68
C TRP A 138 7.31 -4.97 1.63
N ALA A 139 7.33 -3.99 2.55
CA ALA A 139 6.22 -3.74 3.47
C ALA A 139 4.92 -3.37 2.75
N THR A 140 5.01 -2.72 1.59
CA THR A 140 3.83 -2.37 0.77
C THR A 140 3.22 -3.58 0.07
N VAL A 141 4.07 -4.44 -0.48
CA VAL A 141 3.62 -5.71 -1.05
C VAL A 141 2.95 -6.54 0.04
N ALA A 142 3.55 -6.62 1.23
CA ALA A 142 2.98 -7.32 2.38
C ALA A 142 1.62 -6.73 2.80
N LEU A 143 1.53 -5.40 2.97
CA LEU A 143 0.29 -4.71 3.33
C LEU A 143 -0.84 -4.96 2.32
N THR A 144 -0.54 -4.87 1.03
CA THR A 144 -1.55 -5.06 -0.02
C THR A 144 -1.93 -6.53 -0.23
N ALA A 145 -1.00 -7.46 0.05
CA ALA A 145 -1.31 -8.87 0.15
C ALA A 145 -2.23 -9.16 1.34
N LEU A 146 -2.00 -8.54 2.50
CA LEU A 146 -2.89 -8.62 3.67
C LEU A 146 -4.29 -8.10 3.34
N LEU A 147 -4.40 -6.99 2.60
CA LEU A 147 -5.69 -6.47 2.15
C LEU A 147 -6.44 -7.43 1.20
N GLY A 148 -5.73 -8.34 0.53
CA GLY A 148 -6.33 -9.35 -0.36
C GLY A 148 -6.92 -8.77 -1.66
N GLN A 149 -6.53 -7.56 -2.05
CA GLN A 149 -7.12 -6.84 -3.19
C GLN A 149 -6.23 -6.83 -4.44
N ILE A 150 -5.07 -7.50 -4.39
CA ILE A 150 -4.15 -7.63 -5.53
C ILE A 150 -4.86 -8.36 -6.68
N GLY A 151 -4.77 -7.80 -7.89
CA GLY A 151 -5.40 -8.36 -9.09
C GLY A 151 -6.87 -7.95 -9.30
N THR A 152 -7.48 -7.23 -8.35
CA THR A 152 -8.86 -6.73 -8.51
C THR A 152 -8.89 -5.36 -9.20
N PRO A 153 -9.92 -5.04 -10.01
CA PRO A 153 -10.02 -3.74 -10.67
C PRO A 153 -10.09 -2.58 -9.66
N GLY A 154 -9.02 -1.77 -9.62
CA GLY A 154 -8.89 -0.63 -8.72
C GLY A 154 -8.39 -0.94 -7.31
N GLY A 155 -7.99 -2.18 -7.05
CA GLY A 155 -7.34 -2.59 -5.80
C GLY A 155 -5.89 -3.01 -6.01
N GLY A 156 -5.15 -3.15 -4.91
CA GLY A 156 -3.78 -3.65 -4.91
C GLY A 156 -2.74 -2.55 -4.79
N LEU A 157 -1.63 -2.68 -5.52
CA LEU A 157 -0.51 -1.73 -5.46
C LEU A 157 -0.06 -1.25 -6.84
N GLY A 158 0.59 -0.10 -6.84
CA GLY A 158 1.24 0.49 -7.98
C GLY A 158 2.56 1.14 -7.60
N PHE A 159 3.61 0.91 -8.39
CA PHE A 159 4.89 1.57 -8.20
C PHE A 159 5.12 2.61 -9.30
N GLY A 160 5.33 3.86 -8.90
CA GLY A 160 5.77 4.93 -9.79
C GLY A 160 4.73 5.42 -10.80
N TYR A 161 3.43 5.27 -10.50
CA TYR A 161 2.38 5.83 -11.36
C TYR A 161 2.51 7.35 -11.52
N ALA A 162 2.93 8.06 -10.46
CA ALA A 162 3.16 9.50 -10.51
C ALA A 162 4.49 9.86 -11.23
N CYS A 163 5.55 9.07 -11.03
CA CYS A 163 6.88 9.35 -11.58
C CYS A 163 7.00 9.11 -13.09
N THR A 164 6.16 8.21 -13.61
CA THR A 164 6.23 7.78 -15.01
C THR A 164 5.29 8.57 -15.92
N ASN A 165 4.44 9.45 -15.37
CA ASN A 165 3.37 10.12 -16.10
C ASN A 165 2.45 9.15 -16.89
N LEU A 166 2.42 7.87 -16.50
CA LEU A 166 1.65 6.82 -17.17
C LEU A 166 0.29 6.58 -16.52
N ALA A 167 -0.03 7.29 -15.44
CA ALA A 167 -1.32 7.21 -14.78
C ALA A 167 -2.43 7.76 -15.69
N GLY A 168 -3.12 6.87 -16.41
CA GLY A 168 -4.16 7.23 -17.38
C GLY A 168 -3.72 7.21 -18.84
N ALA A 169 -2.46 6.85 -19.12
CA ALA A 169 -2.05 6.53 -20.48
C ALA A 169 -2.78 5.25 -20.94
N GLY A 170 -3.42 5.29 -22.11
CA GLY A 170 -3.86 4.08 -22.82
C GLY A 170 -2.67 3.12 -22.95
N ALA A 171 -2.95 1.81 -22.99
CA ALA A 171 -1.95 0.75 -22.98
C ALA A 171 -0.68 1.12 -23.76
N LYS A 172 0.49 0.86 -23.16
CA LYS A 172 1.77 1.10 -23.83
C LYS A 172 1.80 0.37 -25.17
N SER A 173 2.11 1.07 -26.26
CA SER A 173 2.36 0.49 -27.58
C SER A 173 3.65 -0.33 -27.66
N VAL A 174 4.41 -0.40 -26.57
CA VAL A 174 5.71 -1.09 -26.54
C VAL A 174 5.50 -2.54 -26.12
N PHE A 175 5.63 -3.42 -27.11
CA PHE A 175 5.69 -4.87 -26.93
C PHE A 175 6.84 -5.23 -25.99
N ARG A 176 6.53 -5.76 -24.79
CA ARG A 176 7.56 -6.28 -23.88
C ARG A 176 7.95 -7.69 -24.33
N PRO A 177 9.23 -8.08 -24.27
CA PRO A 177 9.62 -9.45 -24.51
C PRO A 177 8.92 -10.36 -23.48
N THR A 178 7.95 -11.15 -23.93
CA THR A 178 7.33 -12.22 -23.15
C THR A 178 8.11 -13.51 -23.38
N LEU A 179 8.45 -14.18 -22.29
CA LEU A 179 8.99 -15.54 -22.34
C LEU A 179 7.87 -16.44 -22.89
N THR A 180 8.08 -17.09 -24.03
CA THR A 180 7.14 -18.06 -24.58
C THR A 180 6.94 -19.17 -23.55
N ARG A 181 5.71 -19.33 -23.03
CA ARG A 181 5.36 -20.51 -22.25
C ARG A 181 5.51 -21.73 -23.17
N ARG A 182 6.57 -22.51 -22.98
CA ARG A 182 6.62 -23.89 -23.46
C ARG A 182 5.57 -24.69 -22.68
N GLY A 183 4.58 -25.22 -23.37
CA GLY A 183 3.74 -26.30 -22.86
C GLY A 183 2.24 -26.06 -22.95
N GLU A 184 1.68 -26.20 -24.15
CA GLU A 184 0.37 -26.83 -24.32
C GLU A 184 0.58 -27.96 -25.35
N CYS A 185 0.67 -29.18 -24.83
CA CYS A 185 0.56 -30.41 -25.60
C CYS A 185 -0.93 -30.72 -25.80
N GLY A 186 -1.32 -31.01 -27.04
CA GLY A 186 -2.32 -32.04 -27.37
C GLY A 186 -3.80 -31.64 -27.35
N GLY A 187 -4.43 -31.78 -28.52
CA GLY A 187 -5.86 -31.71 -28.77
C GLY A 187 -6.13 -31.59 -30.26
#